data_AF-X0ZBA0-F1
#
_entry.id   AF-X0ZBA0-F1
#
_cell.length_a   1.000
_cell.length_b   1.000
_cell.length_c   1.000
_cell.angle_alpha   90.00
_cell.angle_beta   90.00
_cell.angle_gamma   90.00
#
_symmetry.space_group_name_H-M   'P 1'
#
loop_
_entity.id
_entity.type
_entity.pdbx_description
1 polymer ?
#
loop_
_entity_poly.entity_id
_entity_poly.type
_entity_poly.pdbx_seq_one_letter_code
_entity_poly.pdbx_strand_id
1 'polypeptide(L)'
;GCWAGVAIRDGAQDNTVGGSDPGEGNVLSGSSYCEVLISGSGTNGNVVKGNYIGTDASGTATVPNNWGGVCINSGAQNNTVGGSNPGEGNVISGGNYSGVRIEHPGTNGNVVKGNYIGTDASGTVAVPNGSQGVLIWAGPQNNTIGGTAVGEGNVIAFNDGDGV
;
A
#
# COMPACT_ATOMS: atom_id res chain seq x y z
N GLY A 1 -21.74 -1.38 -1.64
CA GLY A 1 -20.73 -2.35 -1.18
C GLY A 1 -19.36 -1.83 -1.58
N CYS A 2 -18.38 -1.91 -0.69
CA CYS A 2 -16.98 -1.71 -1.05
C CYS A 2 -16.44 -3.03 -1.61
N TRP A 3 -15.90 -3.02 -2.83
CA TRP A 3 -15.33 -4.20 -3.48
C TRP A 3 -13.81 -4.32 -3.24
N ALA A 4 -13.36 -3.87 -2.08
CA ALA A 4 -11.97 -4.02 -1.66
C ALA A 4 -11.79 -5.38 -0.98
N GLY A 5 -10.59 -5.95 -1.06
CA GLY A 5 -10.24 -7.15 -0.31
C GLY A 5 -10.35 -6.91 1.20
N VAL A 6 -9.77 -5.79 1.66
CA VAL A 6 -9.87 -5.29 3.04
C VAL A 6 -10.27 -3.82 3.05
N ALA A 7 -11.25 -3.46 3.88
CA ALA A 7 -11.68 -2.08 4.07
C ALA A 7 -11.67 -1.69 5.56
N ILE A 8 -10.93 -0.63 5.88
CA ILE A 8 -10.86 0.01 7.20
C ILE A 8 -11.47 1.41 7.05
N ARG A 9 -12.60 1.65 7.72
CA ARG A 9 -13.43 2.83 7.46
C ARG A 9 -14.15 3.34 8.70
N ASP A 10 -14.86 4.46 8.53
CA ASP A 10 -15.88 4.94 9.46
C ASP A 10 -15.36 5.18 10.88
N GLY A 11 -14.15 5.76 10.98
CA GLY A 11 -13.52 6.12 12.25
C GLY A 11 -12.74 5.00 12.92
N ALA A 12 -12.52 3.88 12.21
CA ALA A 12 -11.76 2.74 12.71
C ALA A 12 -10.30 3.13 13.01
N GLN A 13 -9.82 2.74 14.20
CA GLN A 13 -8.51 3.09 14.71
C GLN A 13 -7.72 1.86 15.16
N ASP A 14 -6.40 1.96 15.08
CA ASP A 14 -5.44 1.00 15.64
C ASP A 14 -5.61 -0.45 15.16
N ASN A 15 -6.05 -0.63 13.90
CA ASN A 15 -6.17 -1.94 13.28
C ASN A 15 -4.90 -2.32 12.54
N THR A 16 -4.60 -3.62 12.46
CA THR A 16 -3.48 -4.16 11.67
C THR A 16 -3.98 -5.12 10.61
N VAL A 17 -3.47 -4.96 9.39
CA VAL A 17 -3.64 -5.90 8.27
C VAL A 17 -2.28 -6.53 7.98
N GLY A 18 -2.17 -7.82 8.27
CA GLY A 18 -0.95 -8.61 8.12
C GLY A 18 -0.13 -8.67 9.41
N GLY A 19 1.17 -8.93 9.29
CA GLY A 19 2.10 -9.11 10.40
C GLY A 19 3.55 -9.13 9.94
N SER A 20 4.49 -9.36 10.86
CA SER A 20 5.94 -9.35 10.57
C SER A 20 6.53 -10.75 10.50
N ASP A 21 5.89 -11.74 11.12
CA ASP A 21 6.39 -13.11 11.12
C ASP A 21 5.95 -13.86 9.85
N PRO A 22 6.74 -14.86 9.39
CA PRO A 22 6.35 -15.68 8.25
C PRO A 22 4.95 -16.29 8.43
N GLY A 23 4.05 -15.99 7.49
CA GLY A 23 2.68 -16.48 7.49
C GLY A 23 1.65 -15.57 8.19
N GLU A 24 2.06 -14.45 8.78
CA GLU A 24 1.12 -13.45 9.31
C GLU A 24 0.59 -12.49 8.24
N GLY A 25 1.28 -12.42 7.09
CA GLY A 25 0.88 -11.64 5.93
C GLY A 25 -0.34 -12.20 5.20
N ASN A 26 -1.07 -11.32 4.51
CA ASN A 26 -2.16 -11.70 3.62
C ASN A 26 -1.71 -11.69 2.16
N VAL A 27 -2.39 -12.47 1.32
CA VAL A 27 -2.34 -12.35 -0.15
C VAL A 27 -3.66 -11.73 -0.60
N LEU A 28 -3.61 -10.47 -1.03
CA LEU A 28 -4.79 -9.66 -1.37
C LEU A 28 -4.74 -9.27 -2.84
N SER A 29 -5.57 -9.92 -3.65
CA SER A 29 -5.52 -9.77 -5.11
C SER A 29 -6.88 -10.05 -5.78
N GLY A 30 -7.08 -9.50 -6.98
CA GLY A 30 -8.27 -9.72 -7.80
C GLY A 30 -9.50 -8.88 -7.42
N SER A 31 -9.33 -7.85 -6.59
CA SER A 31 -10.39 -6.91 -6.25
C SER A 31 -10.72 -5.97 -7.42
N SER A 32 -11.99 -5.59 -7.57
CA SER A 32 -12.41 -4.63 -8.61
C SER A 32 -12.14 -3.16 -8.24
N TYR A 33 -11.59 -2.91 -7.05
CA TYR A 33 -11.19 -1.59 -6.56
C TYR A 33 -9.78 -1.65 -5.96
N CYS A 34 -9.54 -0.99 -4.82
CA CYS A 34 -8.30 -1.12 -4.06
C CYS A 34 -8.28 -2.43 -3.27
N GLU A 35 -7.15 -3.11 -3.18
CA GLU A 35 -7.04 -4.33 -2.36
C GLU A 35 -7.15 -4.02 -0.87
N VAL A 36 -6.44 -2.98 -0.42
CA VAL A 36 -6.61 -2.41 0.92
C VAL A 36 -7.10 -0.98 0.79
N LEU A 37 -8.19 -0.68 1.47
CA LEU A 37 -8.74 0.67 1.52
C LEU A 37 -8.84 1.17 2.96
N ILE A 38 -8.21 2.31 3.21
CA ILE A 38 -8.29 3.07 4.46
C ILE A 38 -9.00 4.40 4.15
N SER A 39 -10.21 4.60 4.66
CA SER A 39 -11.05 5.72 4.21
C SER A 39 -11.87 6.36 5.32
N GLY A 40 -12.07 7.66 5.21
CA GLY A 40 -12.98 8.42 6.07
C GLY A 40 -12.28 9.15 7.20
N SER A 41 -12.86 10.27 7.61
CA SER A 41 -12.38 11.08 8.72
C SER A 41 -12.39 10.28 10.03
N GLY A 42 -11.32 10.42 10.81
CA GLY A 42 -11.13 9.68 12.06
C GLY A 42 -10.61 8.25 11.90
N THR A 43 -10.42 7.77 10.66
CA THR A 43 -9.81 6.46 10.40
C THR A 43 -8.29 6.58 10.49
N ASN A 44 -7.74 6.31 11.68
CA ASN A 44 -6.38 6.70 12.04
C ASN A 44 -5.56 5.59 12.70
N GLY A 45 -4.24 5.66 12.63
CA GLY A 45 -3.35 4.75 13.36
C GLY A 45 -3.39 3.31 12.85
N ASN A 46 -3.94 3.06 11.67
CA ASN A 46 -4.02 1.73 11.10
C ASN A 46 -2.72 1.36 10.40
N VAL A 47 -2.36 0.08 10.43
CA VAL A 47 -1.12 -0.45 9.87
C VAL A 47 -1.42 -1.54 8.86
N VAL A 48 -0.78 -1.45 7.69
CA VAL A 48 -0.80 -2.49 6.65
C VAL A 48 0.63 -2.95 6.47
N LYS A 49 0.99 -4.17 6.89
CA LYS A 49 2.38 -4.64 6.88
C LYS A 49 2.51 -6.12 6.50
N GLY A 50 3.61 -6.45 5.84
CA GLY A 50 3.97 -7.83 5.48
C GLY A 50 2.99 -8.52 4.54
N ASN A 51 2.22 -7.78 3.74
CA ASN A 51 1.26 -8.36 2.80
C ASN A 51 1.82 -8.46 1.38
N TYR A 52 1.29 -9.41 0.61
CA TYR A 52 1.41 -9.48 -0.84
C TYR A 52 0.11 -8.93 -1.45
N ILE A 53 0.21 -7.84 -2.20
CA ILE A 53 -0.93 -7.07 -2.69
C ILE A 53 -0.84 -6.95 -4.22
N GLY A 54 -1.84 -7.46 -4.93
CA GLY A 54 -1.91 -7.48 -6.40
C GLY A 54 -1.09 -8.60 -7.08
N THR A 55 -0.52 -9.51 -6.29
CA THR A 55 0.32 -10.63 -6.74
C THR A 55 -0.20 -11.97 -6.22
N ASP A 56 0.37 -13.07 -6.70
CA ASP A 56 0.21 -14.39 -6.09
C ASP A 56 0.98 -14.52 -4.77
N ALA A 57 0.83 -15.66 -4.09
CA ALA A 57 1.47 -15.90 -2.79
C ALA A 57 3.02 -15.89 -2.82
N SER A 58 3.63 -16.01 -4.00
CA SER A 58 5.08 -15.87 -4.18
C SER A 58 5.51 -14.43 -4.50
N GLY A 59 4.57 -13.53 -4.80
CA GLY A 59 4.87 -12.14 -5.16
C GLY A 59 5.42 -11.97 -6.58
N THR A 60 5.27 -12.98 -7.44
CA THR A 60 5.96 -13.06 -8.74
C THR A 60 5.02 -13.05 -9.93
N ALA A 61 3.79 -13.51 -9.78
CA ALA A 61 2.77 -13.42 -10.81
C ALA A 61 1.75 -12.33 -10.47
N THR A 62 1.32 -11.59 -11.48
CA THR A 62 0.28 -10.57 -11.31
C THR A 62 -1.09 -11.22 -11.18
N VAL A 63 -1.88 -10.74 -10.23
CA VAL A 63 -3.31 -11.06 -10.12
C VAL A 63 -4.02 -9.71 -10.06
N PRO A 64 -4.30 -9.10 -11.23
CA PRO A 64 -4.54 -7.67 -11.30
C PRO A 64 -5.79 -7.24 -10.54
N ASN A 65 -5.65 -6.13 -9.81
CA ASN A 65 -6.76 -5.31 -9.38
C ASN A 65 -7.01 -4.17 -10.39
N ASN A 66 -8.20 -3.57 -10.36
CA ASN A 66 -8.56 -2.55 -11.34
C ASN A 66 -8.18 -1.10 -10.97
N TRP A 67 -7.86 -0.79 -9.70
CA TRP A 67 -7.75 0.61 -9.27
C TRP A 67 -6.54 0.98 -8.40
N GLY A 68 -5.99 0.04 -7.63
CA GLY A 68 -4.77 0.27 -6.85
C GLY A 68 -4.50 -0.80 -5.81
N GLY A 69 -3.26 -0.88 -5.32
CA GLY A 69 -2.92 -1.79 -4.24
C GLY A 69 -3.49 -1.30 -2.91
N VAL A 70 -2.93 -0.21 -2.39
CA VAL A 70 -3.37 0.41 -1.12
C VAL A 70 -3.88 1.82 -1.37
N CYS A 71 -5.10 2.11 -0.93
CA CYS A 71 -5.71 3.43 -1.05
C CYS A 71 -5.98 4.03 0.33
N ILE A 72 -5.51 5.25 0.56
CA ILE A 72 -5.78 6.04 1.76
C ILE A 72 -6.48 7.33 1.29
N ASN A 73 -7.72 7.57 1.74
CA ASN A 73 -8.45 8.74 1.26
C ASN A 73 -9.51 9.29 2.21
N SER A 74 -10.16 10.37 1.76
CA SER A 74 -11.37 10.92 2.37
C SER A 74 -11.20 11.33 3.84
N GLY A 75 -10.02 11.86 4.19
CA GLY A 75 -9.73 12.38 5.53
C GLY A 75 -9.10 11.37 6.49
N ALA A 76 -8.67 10.20 6.01
CA ALA A 76 -7.95 9.23 6.83
C ALA A 76 -6.51 9.70 7.14
N GLN A 77 -6.07 9.62 8.40
CA GLN A 77 -4.83 10.24 8.84
C GLN A 77 -3.93 9.30 9.62
N ASN A 78 -2.63 9.57 9.63
CA ASN A 78 -1.66 8.89 10.50
C ASN A 78 -1.68 7.35 10.36
N ASN A 79 -1.91 6.84 9.15
CA ASN A 79 -1.86 5.41 8.86
C ASN A 79 -0.49 5.05 8.28
N THR A 80 -0.07 3.80 8.50
CA THR A 80 1.22 3.29 8.03
C THR A 80 1.03 2.15 7.03
N VAL A 81 1.70 2.26 5.88
CA VAL A 81 1.85 1.19 4.91
C VAL A 81 3.32 0.74 4.95
N GLY A 82 3.53 -0.48 5.44
CA GLY A 82 4.81 -1.14 5.61
C GLY A 82 5.39 -0.98 7.03
N GLY A 83 6.70 -1.10 7.16
CA GLY A 83 7.41 -1.00 8.44
C GLY A 83 8.93 -1.00 8.24
N SER A 84 9.67 -0.93 9.35
CA SER A 84 11.13 -0.81 9.34
C SER A 84 11.85 -2.14 9.57
N ASN A 85 11.16 -3.11 10.17
CA ASN A 85 11.75 -4.41 10.48
C ASN A 85 11.63 -5.35 9.27
N PRO A 86 12.55 -6.34 9.14
CA PRO A 86 12.38 -7.41 8.17
C PRO A 86 11.00 -8.06 8.27
N GLY A 87 10.36 -8.29 7.13
CA GLY A 87 9.01 -8.87 7.06
C GLY A 87 7.86 -7.86 7.21
N GLU A 88 8.11 -6.60 7.60
CA GLU A 88 7.03 -5.60 7.71
C GLU A 88 6.71 -4.89 6.39
N GLY A 89 7.64 -4.90 5.43
CA GLY A 89 7.43 -4.35 4.09
C GLY A 89 6.34 -5.10 3.33
N ASN A 90 5.41 -4.39 2.70
CA ASN A 90 4.48 -5.02 1.77
C ASN A 90 5.11 -5.14 0.38
N VAL A 91 4.70 -6.17 -0.37
CA VAL A 91 4.89 -6.25 -1.82
C VAL A 91 3.61 -5.73 -2.48
N ILE A 92 3.68 -4.59 -3.16
CA ILE A 92 2.54 -3.88 -3.74
C ILE A 92 2.77 -3.72 -5.24
N SER A 93 2.30 -4.70 -6.00
CA SER A 93 2.74 -4.92 -7.38
C SER A 93 1.63 -5.55 -8.23
N GLY A 94 1.74 -5.48 -9.55
CA GLY A 94 0.83 -6.18 -10.45
C GLY A 94 -0.60 -5.64 -10.56
N GLY A 95 -0.91 -4.49 -9.95
CA GLY A 95 -2.19 -3.81 -10.14
C GLY A 95 -2.29 -3.08 -11.48
N ASN A 96 -3.50 -2.85 -12.00
CA ASN A 96 -3.70 -2.11 -13.27
C ASN A 96 -3.55 -0.57 -13.14
N TYR A 97 -3.27 -0.07 -11.95
CA TYR A 97 -3.11 1.36 -11.67
C TYR A 97 -2.02 1.57 -10.61
N SER A 98 -2.03 2.67 -9.83
CA SER A 98 -0.96 2.97 -8.87
C SER A 98 -0.85 1.94 -7.72
N GLY A 99 0.37 1.70 -7.26
CA GLY A 99 0.63 0.80 -6.12
C GLY A 99 0.00 1.33 -4.82
N VAL A 100 0.40 2.53 -4.39
CA VAL A 100 -0.18 3.23 -3.22
C VAL A 100 -0.79 4.56 -3.65
N ARG A 101 -2.01 4.87 -3.21
CA ARG A 101 -2.70 6.14 -3.47
C ARG A 101 -3.04 6.84 -2.16
N ILE A 102 -2.68 8.12 -2.06
CA ILE A 102 -3.07 8.99 -0.95
C ILE A 102 -3.84 10.17 -1.55
N GLU A 103 -5.13 10.29 -1.23
CA GLU A 103 -6.04 11.17 -1.96
C GLU A 103 -7.00 11.97 -1.09
N HIS A 104 -7.45 13.09 -1.64
CA HIS A 104 -8.43 14.03 -1.07
C HIS A 104 -7.89 14.89 0.10
N PRO A 105 -8.46 16.10 0.30
CA PRO A 105 -8.08 16.97 1.40
C PRO A 105 -8.30 16.30 2.76
N GLY A 106 -7.39 16.58 3.69
CA GLY A 106 -7.45 16.05 5.05
C GLY A 106 -6.84 14.65 5.21
N THR A 107 -6.46 13.97 4.13
CA THR A 107 -5.79 12.67 4.17
C THR A 107 -4.28 12.85 4.42
N ASN A 108 -3.94 13.13 5.67
CA ASN A 108 -2.64 13.71 6.04
C ASN A 108 -1.84 12.82 7.00
N GLY A 109 -0.53 13.04 7.07
CA GLY A 109 0.32 12.38 8.07
C GLY A 109 0.49 10.87 7.86
N ASN A 110 0.13 10.35 6.68
CA ASN A 110 0.28 8.93 6.39
C ASN A 110 1.72 8.63 5.96
N VAL A 111 2.18 7.44 6.31
CA VAL A 111 3.56 7.00 6.08
C VAL A 111 3.55 5.75 5.21
N VAL A 112 4.32 5.77 4.13
CA VAL A 112 4.57 4.61 3.28
C VAL A 112 6.05 4.30 3.38
N LYS A 113 6.45 3.23 4.07
CA LYS A 113 7.86 2.94 4.35
C LYS A 113 8.21 1.46 4.26
N GLY A 114 9.44 1.16 3.84
CA GLY A 114 9.98 -0.21 3.75
C GLY A 114 9.23 -1.14 2.79
N ASN A 115 8.46 -0.62 1.82
CA ASN A 115 7.70 -1.43 0.87
C ASN A 115 8.49 -1.73 -0.40
N TYR A 116 8.08 -2.80 -1.10
CA TYR A 116 8.49 -3.15 -2.46
C TYR A 116 7.32 -2.85 -3.40
N ILE A 117 7.48 -1.88 -4.30
CA ILE A 117 6.39 -1.34 -5.12
C ILE A 117 6.76 -1.41 -6.61
N GLY A 118 6.02 -2.24 -7.36
CA GLY A 118 6.28 -2.52 -8.78
C GLY A 118 7.34 -3.62 -9.02
N THR A 119 7.72 -4.33 -7.96
CA THR A 119 8.75 -5.37 -7.96
C THR A 119 8.34 -6.56 -7.10
N ASP A 120 9.08 -7.66 -7.15
CA ASP A 120 8.91 -8.81 -6.27
C ASP A 120 9.44 -8.52 -4.84
N ALA A 121 9.32 -9.50 -3.94
CA ALA A 121 9.79 -9.38 -2.55
C ALA A 121 11.31 -9.18 -2.43
N SER A 122 12.10 -9.52 -3.46
CA SER A 122 13.55 -9.25 -3.48
C SER A 122 13.89 -7.82 -3.90
N GLY A 123 12.96 -7.10 -4.54
CA GLY A 123 13.20 -5.79 -5.11
C GLY A 123 13.98 -5.79 -6.43
N THR A 124 14.13 -6.96 -7.06
CA THR A 124 15.01 -7.12 -8.24
C THR A 124 14.29 -7.59 -9.49
N VAL A 125 13.12 -8.21 -9.35
CA VAL A 125 12.31 -8.68 -10.47
C VAL A 125 11.15 -7.71 -10.70
N ALA A 126 10.91 -7.35 -11.96
CA ALA A 126 9.83 -6.45 -12.33
C ALA A 126 8.47 -7.14 -12.19
N VAL A 127 7.57 -6.49 -11.44
CA VAL A 127 6.16 -6.87 -11.32
C VAL A 127 5.36 -5.55 -11.39
N PRO A 128 5.31 -4.90 -12.56
CA PRO A 128 4.88 -3.51 -12.72
C PRO A 128 3.46 -3.29 -12.17
N ASN A 129 3.26 -2.15 -11.52
CA ASN A 129 1.93 -1.55 -11.44
C ASN A 129 1.66 -0.74 -12.71
N GLY A 130 0.41 -0.74 -13.19
CA GLY A 130 0.01 -0.11 -14.46
C GLY A 130 0.01 1.42 -14.49
N SER A 131 0.48 2.08 -13.42
CA SER A 131 0.62 3.54 -13.37
C SER A 131 1.76 3.94 -12.42
N GLN A 132 1.56 4.90 -11.49
CA GLN A 132 2.61 5.31 -10.56
C GLN A 132 2.92 4.25 -9.49
N GLY A 133 4.14 4.26 -8.94
CA GLY A 133 4.42 3.49 -7.73
C GLY A 133 3.60 4.00 -6.55
N VAL A 134 3.77 5.28 -6.23
CA VAL A 134 2.99 6.01 -5.23
C VAL A 134 2.36 7.22 -5.89
N LEU A 135 1.11 7.52 -5.57
CA LEU A 135 0.39 8.70 -6.07
C LEU A 135 -0.15 9.52 -4.89
N ILE A 136 0.23 10.80 -4.82
CA ILE A 136 -0.32 11.78 -3.87
C ILE A 136 -1.13 12.80 -4.67
N TRP A 137 -2.46 12.79 -4.53
CA TRP A 137 -3.34 13.55 -5.44
C TRP A 137 -4.50 14.26 -4.73
N ALA A 138 -4.90 15.43 -5.24
CA ALA A 138 -6.06 16.22 -4.78
C ALA A 138 -5.98 16.72 -3.32
N GLY A 139 -4.85 17.32 -2.94
CA GLY A 139 -4.73 18.08 -1.69
C GLY A 139 -4.37 17.36 -0.36
N PRO A 140 -3.93 16.09 -0.31
CA PRO A 140 -3.34 15.54 0.90
C PRO A 140 -2.02 16.22 1.24
N GLN A 141 -1.70 16.30 2.53
CA GLN A 141 -0.57 17.08 3.06
C GLN A 141 0.22 16.26 4.09
N ASN A 142 1.50 16.61 4.26
CA ASN A 142 2.37 16.05 5.32
C ASN A 142 2.47 14.52 5.30
N ASN A 143 2.38 13.89 4.12
CA ASN A 143 2.59 12.44 3.99
C ASN A 143 4.07 12.15 3.74
N THR A 144 4.56 11.00 4.19
CA THR A 144 5.96 10.59 4.07
C THR A 144 6.07 9.34 3.22
N ILE A 145 6.85 9.41 2.14
CA ILE A 145 7.16 8.28 1.28
C ILE A 145 8.62 7.87 1.51
N GLY A 146 8.81 6.87 2.35
CA GLY A 146 10.08 6.38 2.85
C GLY A 146 10.28 6.71 4.33
N GLY A 147 11.53 6.69 4.76
CA GLY A 147 11.97 7.15 6.07
C GLY A 147 13.49 7.32 6.09
N THR A 148 14.02 7.81 7.20
CA THR A 148 15.44 8.11 7.34
C THR A 148 16.22 7.02 8.06
N ALA A 149 15.54 6.11 8.78
CA ALA A 149 16.19 4.98 9.40
C ALA A 149 16.44 3.85 8.40
N VAL A 150 17.39 2.98 8.73
CA VAL A 150 17.69 1.78 7.95
C VAL A 150 16.43 0.92 7.83
N GLY A 151 16.14 0.45 6.61
CA GLY A 151 14.96 -0.37 6.33
C GLY A 151 13.66 0.43 6.06
N GLU A 152 13.64 1.75 6.25
CA GLU A 152 12.44 2.56 6.00
C GLU A 152 12.30 3.05 4.55
N GLY A 153 13.37 2.99 3.77
CA GLY A 153 13.31 3.31 2.34
C GLY A 153 12.42 2.33 1.58
N ASN A 154 11.53 2.84 0.74
CA ASN A 154 10.79 1.98 -0.20
C ASN A 154 11.68 1.65 -1.41
N VAL A 155 11.53 0.44 -1.94
CA VAL A 155 12.00 0.10 -3.29
C VAL A 155 10.84 0.35 -4.25
N ILE A 156 10.94 1.41 -5.04
CA ILE A 156 9.91 1.79 -6.01
C ILE A 156 10.55 1.73 -7.39
N ALA A 157 10.16 0.71 -8.17
CA ALA A 157 10.79 0.44 -9.46
C ALA A 157 9.80 -0.22 -10.43
N PHE A 158 10.12 -0.13 -11.72
CA PHE A 158 9.43 -0.82 -12.81
C PHE A 158 7.94 -0.52 -13.00
N ASN A 159 7.36 0.44 -12.29
CA ASN A 159 5.97 0.85 -12.54
C ASN A 159 5.86 1.51 -13.94
N ASP A 160 4.69 1.41 -14.57
CA ASP A 160 4.47 1.91 -15.94
C ASP A 160 4.39 3.45 -16.03
N GLY A 161 4.32 4.13 -14.88
CA GLY A 161 4.36 5.58 -14.75
C GLY A 161 5.46 6.08 -13.81
N ASP A 162 5.23 7.25 -13.19
CA ASP A 162 6.19 7.87 -12.27
C ASP A 162 6.41 7.04 -10.99
N GLY A 163 7.57 7.20 -10.35
CA GLY A 163 7.84 6.54 -9.07
C GLY A 163 6.95 7.04 -7.93
N VAL A 164 6.87 8.36 -7.75
CA VAL A 164 6.10 9.07 -6.71
C VAL A 164 5.49 10.33 -7.29
#